data_AF-A0AA39CR07-F1
#
_entry.id   AF-A0AA39CR07-F1
#
_cell.length_a   1.000
_cell.length_b   1.000
_cell.length_c   1.000
_cell.angle_alpha   90.00
_cell.angle_beta   90.00
_cell.angle_gamma   90.00
#
_symmetry.space_group_name_H-M   'P 1'
#
loop_
_entity.id
_entity.type
_entity.pdbx_description
1 polymer ?
#
loop_
_entity_poly.entity_id
_entity_poly.type
_entity_poly.pdbx_seq_one_letter_code
_entity_poly.pdbx_strand_id
1 'polypeptide(L)'
;MITASINAHPRTTPGRPVWARRQRIPLLPFFPQRRLHMSNQSTIEHRLNDLIEIARDGKSFYEEAATKVKDAELSALFVRIAGVKGRIVSSLSSSVAATGGKPAEHGTMVGSMQQFYGKVRAAFGDTNYGYVAELEESEDRLLGAFKDVLKDNDLPPAVRQEVTQWLPEVQECHSVMRARKHAMKAA
;
A
#
# COMPACT_ATOMS: atom_id res chain seq x y z
N MET A 1 -61.75 45.66 65.35
CA MET A 1 -61.91 47.12 65.50
C MET A 1 -60.53 47.75 65.37
N ILE A 2 -60.28 48.45 64.27
CA ILE A 2 -59.91 49.88 64.17
C ILE A 2 -58.46 50.21 64.63
N THR A 3 -57.81 51.03 63.78
CA THR A 3 -56.65 51.93 64.00
C THR A 3 -55.26 51.30 64.10
N ALA A 4 -54.38 51.54 63.13
CA ALA A 4 -53.63 52.77 62.81
C ALA A 4 -52.31 52.85 63.59
N SER A 5 -51.19 52.92 62.88
CA SER A 5 -50.24 54.04 62.98
C SER A 5 -48.92 53.68 62.32
N ILE A 6 -48.56 54.56 61.39
CA ILE A 6 -47.23 54.74 60.81
C ILE A 6 -46.28 55.16 61.94
N ASN A 7 -45.09 54.55 62.02
CA ASN A 7 -43.92 55.28 62.49
C ASN A 7 -42.64 54.77 61.80
N ALA A 8 -41.73 55.73 61.59
CA ALA A 8 -40.67 55.69 60.60
C ALA A 8 -39.31 55.27 61.17
N HIS A 9 -38.35 55.08 60.24
CA HIS A 9 -36.88 55.06 60.36
C HIS A 9 -36.22 53.68 60.59
N PRO A 10 -34.91 53.50 60.28
CA PRO A 10 -34.04 54.19 59.32
C PRO A 10 -33.33 53.22 58.32
N ARG A 11 -32.69 53.81 57.31
CA ARG A 11 -31.87 53.14 56.30
C ARG A 11 -30.77 52.29 56.93
N THR A 12 -30.76 51.01 56.57
CA THR A 12 -29.60 50.11 56.69
C THR A 12 -29.24 49.62 55.28
N THR A 13 -28.01 49.91 54.85
CA THR A 13 -27.39 49.35 53.65
C THR A 13 -27.15 47.85 53.86
N PRO A 14 -27.68 46.95 53.01
CA PRO A 14 -27.25 45.56 53.04
C PRO A 14 -25.96 45.40 52.23
N GLY A 15 -24.98 44.78 52.89
CA GLY A 15 -23.69 44.40 52.34
C GLY A 15 -23.80 43.53 51.09
N ARG A 16 -22.85 43.71 50.18
CA ARG A 16 -22.73 42.92 48.95
C ARG A 16 -22.33 41.48 49.31
N PRO A 17 -23.03 40.45 48.79
CA PRO A 17 -22.63 39.06 48.99
C PRO A 17 -21.32 38.74 48.26
N VAL A 18 -20.37 38.14 49.00
CA VAL A 18 -19.08 37.62 48.51
C VAL A 18 -19.29 36.19 47.99
N TRP A 19 -19.92 36.04 46.82
CA TRP A 19 -19.92 34.75 46.11
C TRP A 19 -19.98 34.90 44.59
N ALA A 20 -19.41 35.95 44.02
CA ALA A 20 -19.17 36.04 42.58
C ALA A 20 -17.70 35.76 42.25
N ARG A 21 -17.24 34.53 42.51
CA ARG A 21 -15.94 34.05 42.02
C ARG A 21 -16.09 33.79 40.52
N ARG A 22 -15.83 34.83 39.73
CA ARG A 22 -15.73 34.81 38.27
C ARG A 22 -14.63 33.81 37.88
N GLN A 23 -15.00 32.58 37.54
CA GLN A 23 -14.08 31.66 36.87
C GLN A 23 -13.74 32.29 35.52
N ARG A 24 -12.55 32.89 35.43
CA ARG A 24 -11.91 33.16 34.15
C ARG A 24 -11.58 31.78 33.56
N ILE A 25 -12.48 31.26 32.73
CA ILE A 25 -12.15 30.16 31.83
C ILE A 25 -11.04 30.72 30.91
N PRO A 26 -9.81 30.19 30.94
CA PRO A 26 -8.84 30.59 29.94
C PRO A 26 -9.39 30.16 28.58
N LEU A 27 -9.45 31.10 27.64
CA LEU A 27 -9.59 30.79 26.22
C LEU A 27 -8.46 29.82 25.89
N LEU A 28 -8.77 28.52 25.84
CA LEU A 28 -7.84 27.54 25.30
C LEU A 28 -7.54 27.98 23.87
N PRO A 29 -6.26 27.96 23.43
CA PRO A 29 -5.97 28.18 22.03
C PRO A 29 -6.77 27.16 21.24
N PHE A 30 -7.48 27.65 20.23
CA PHE A 30 -8.13 26.82 19.22
C PHE A 30 -7.04 25.98 18.56
N PHE A 31 -6.83 24.77 19.08
CA PHE A 31 -6.00 23.78 18.43
C PHE A 31 -6.67 23.49 17.09
N PRO A 32 -6.03 23.77 15.95
CA PRO A 32 -6.57 23.31 14.69
C PRO A 32 -6.66 21.79 14.82
N GLN A 33 -7.84 21.24 14.51
CA GLN A 33 -8.03 19.80 14.36
C GLN A 33 -6.95 19.28 13.41
N ARG A 34 -5.87 18.71 13.95
CA ARG A 34 -4.99 17.81 13.22
C ARG A 34 -5.70 16.46 13.21
N ARG A 35 -6.74 16.35 12.38
CA ARG A 35 -7.53 15.12 12.24
C ARG A 35 -7.79 14.90 10.76
N LEU A 36 -7.43 13.69 10.30
CA LEU A 36 -7.44 13.16 8.94
C LEU A 36 -6.23 13.54 8.06
N HIS A 37 -5.04 13.04 8.37
CA HIS A 37 -3.95 12.92 7.38
C HIS A 37 -2.97 11.76 7.66
N MET A 38 -2.92 11.22 8.90
CA MET A 38 -2.00 10.13 9.24
C MET A 38 -2.51 8.71 8.93
N SER A 39 -3.82 8.51 8.73
CA SER A 39 -4.39 7.17 8.44
C SER A 39 -4.30 6.78 6.97
N ASN A 40 -4.55 7.74 6.06
CA ASN A 40 -4.59 7.46 4.62
C ASN A 40 -3.17 7.42 4.03
N GLN A 41 -2.28 8.32 4.46
CA GLN A 41 -0.89 8.34 4.00
C GLN A 41 -0.15 7.02 4.30
N SER A 42 -0.28 6.51 5.52
CA SER A 42 0.25 5.19 5.89
C SER A 42 -0.35 4.09 5.01
N THR A 43 -1.66 4.11 4.78
CA THR A 43 -2.33 3.11 3.92
C THR A 43 -1.80 3.15 2.49
N ILE A 44 -1.62 4.33 1.90
CA ILE A 44 -1.11 4.51 0.52
C ILE A 44 0.33 4.01 0.41
N GLU A 45 1.20 4.40 1.36
CA GLU A 45 2.58 3.93 1.41
C GLU A 45 2.66 2.42 1.54
N HIS A 46 1.82 1.82 2.39
CA HIS A 46 1.71 0.37 2.51
C HIS A 46 1.29 -0.27 1.18
N ARG A 47 0.27 0.25 0.50
CA ARG A 47 -0.19 -0.29 -0.79
C ARG A 47 0.86 -0.24 -1.89
N LEU A 48 1.59 0.87 -2.00
CA LEU A 48 2.67 0.98 -2.97
C LEU A 48 3.85 0.08 -2.62
N ASN A 49 4.18 -0.03 -1.33
CA ASN A 49 5.21 -0.94 -0.87
C ASN A 49 4.83 -2.40 -1.14
N ASP A 50 3.58 -2.80 -0.96
CA ASP A 50 3.09 -4.14 -1.34
C ASP A 50 3.37 -4.41 -2.84
N LEU A 51 3.07 -3.45 -3.72
CA LEU A 51 3.37 -3.59 -5.16
C LEU A 51 4.87 -3.68 -5.43
N ILE A 52 5.69 -2.89 -4.74
CA ILE A 52 7.15 -2.90 -4.86
C ILE A 52 7.72 -4.26 -4.43
N GLU A 53 7.26 -4.80 -3.30
CA GLU A 53 7.70 -6.08 -2.76
C GLU A 53 7.36 -7.22 -3.73
N ILE A 54 6.11 -7.31 -4.18
CA ILE A 54 5.67 -8.35 -5.13
C ILE A 54 6.44 -8.23 -6.46
N ALA A 55 6.67 -7.02 -6.96
CA ALA A 55 7.42 -6.81 -8.19
C ALA A 55 8.91 -7.16 -8.02
N ARG A 56 9.53 -6.91 -6.86
CA ARG A 56 10.90 -7.31 -6.54
C ARG A 56 11.05 -8.82 -6.43
N ASP A 57 10.10 -9.47 -5.79
CA ASP A 57 10.06 -10.93 -5.70
C ASP A 57 9.91 -11.55 -7.08
N GLY A 58 8.96 -11.06 -7.88
CA GLY A 58 8.79 -11.48 -9.27
C GLY A 58 10.06 -11.27 -10.10
N LYS A 59 10.68 -10.08 -10.02
CA LYS A 59 11.95 -9.79 -10.70
C LYS A 59 13.01 -10.83 -10.37
N SER A 60 13.27 -11.02 -9.08
CA SER A 60 14.30 -11.94 -8.61
C SER A 60 13.99 -13.37 -9.08
N PHE A 61 12.70 -13.74 -9.08
CA PHE A 61 12.25 -15.06 -9.51
C PHE A 61 12.45 -15.30 -11.00
N TYR A 62 12.18 -14.31 -11.87
CA TYR A 62 12.54 -14.40 -13.28
C TYR A 62 14.05 -14.48 -13.50
N GLU A 63 14.84 -13.70 -12.76
CA GLU A 63 16.30 -13.72 -12.87
C GLU A 63 16.85 -15.10 -12.51
N GLU A 64 16.38 -15.72 -11.42
CA GLU A 64 16.79 -17.07 -11.07
C GLU A 64 16.30 -18.08 -12.11
N ALA A 65 15.02 -18.06 -12.47
CA ALA A 65 14.43 -19.01 -13.42
C ALA A 65 15.16 -19.00 -14.76
N ALA A 66 15.58 -17.83 -15.24
CA ALA A 66 16.36 -17.68 -16.47
C ALA A 66 17.68 -18.46 -16.42
N THR A 67 18.32 -18.59 -15.26
CA THR A 67 19.55 -19.37 -15.09
C THR A 67 19.33 -20.89 -14.98
N LYS A 68 18.09 -21.33 -14.78
CA LYS A 68 17.74 -22.71 -14.43
C LYS A 68 17.00 -23.45 -15.54
N VAL A 69 16.33 -22.73 -16.42
CA VAL A 69 15.70 -23.32 -17.62
C VAL A 69 16.74 -23.68 -18.67
N LYS A 70 16.49 -24.76 -19.40
CA LYS A 70 17.38 -25.21 -20.49
C LYS A 70 17.04 -24.61 -21.84
N ASP A 71 15.80 -24.13 -21.99
CA ASP A 71 15.29 -23.54 -23.21
C ASP A 71 15.76 -22.07 -23.30
N ALA A 72 16.50 -21.76 -24.36
CA ALA A 72 17.08 -20.43 -24.59
C ALA A 72 16.00 -19.36 -24.85
N GLU A 73 14.88 -19.71 -25.50
CA GLU A 73 13.77 -18.78 -25.72
C GLU A 73 13.06 -18.46 -24.41
N LEU A 74 12.85 -19.46 -23.54
CA LEU A 74 12.32 -19.24 -22.19
C LEU A 74 13.27 -18.37 -21.35
N SER A 75 14.56 -18.65 -21.38
CA SER A 75 15.55 -17.84 -20.67
C SER A 75 15.50 -16.38 -21.13
N ALA A 76 15.46 -16.13 -22.44
CA ALA A 76 15.39 -14.78 -22.99
C ALA A 76 14.08 -14.07 -22.60
N LEU A 77 12.96 -14.79 -22.64
CA LEU A 77 11.66 -14.29 -22.19
C LEU A 77 11.69 -13.86 -20.72
N PHE A 78 12.26 -14.68 -19.84
CA PHE A 78 12.33 -14.40 -18.41
C PHE A 78 13.21 -13.18 -18.11
N VAL A 79 14.37 -13.05 -18.76
CA VAL A 79 15.22 -11.85 -18.64
C VAL A 79 14.48 -10.60 -19.07
N ARG A 80 13.71 -10.66 -20.17
CA ARG A 80 12.91 -9.53 -20.65
C ARG A 80 11.87 -9.11 -19.61
N ILE A 81 11.13 -10.05 -19.04
CA ILE A 81 10.10 -9.74 -18.02
C ILE A 81 10.75 -9.24 -16.72
N ALA A 82 11.89 -9.80 -16.28
CA ALA A 82 12.65 -9.28 -15.15
C ALA A 82 13.02 -7.79 -15.35
N GLY A 83 13.40 -7.40 -16.57
CA GLY A 83 13.65 -6.01 -16.93
C GLY A 83 12.42 -5.10 -16.76
N VAL A 84 11.22 -5.58 -17.16
CA VAL A 84 9.95 -4.87 -16.92
C VAL A 84 9.72 -4.67 -15.43
N LYS A 85 9.85 -5.73 -14.62
CA LYS A 85 9.69 -5.66 -13.16
C LYS A 85 10.65 -4.66 -12.53
N GLY A 86 11.91 -4.63 -12.97
CA GLY A 86 12.90 -3.67 -12.49
C GLY A 86 12.50 -2.21 -12.73
N ARG A 87 11.88 -1.91 -13.89
CA ARG A 87 11.36 -0.56 -14.16
C ARG A 87 10.17 -0.21 -13.27
N ILE A 88 9.22 -1.13 -13.10
CA ILE A 88 8.08 -0.97 -12.18
C ILE A 88 8.58 -0.65 -10.77
N VAL A 89 9.50 -1.46 -10.24
CA VAL A 89 10.08 -1.26 -8.90
C VAL A 89 10.71 0.11 -8.77
N SER A 90 11.51 0.53 -9.75
CA SER A 90 12.20 1.82 -9.73
C SER A 90 11.20 3.00 -9.75
N SER A 91 10.17 2.89 -10.57
CA SER A 91 9.14 3.93 -10.74
C SER A 91 8.26 4.07 -9.49
N LEU A 92 7.73 2.95 -8.98
CA LEU A 92 6.92 2.95 -7.77
C LEU A 92 7.73 3.40 -6.54
N SER A 93 9.01 2.99 -6.42
CA SER A 93 9.89 3.43 -5.33
C SER A 93 10.11 4.94 -5.37
N SER A 94 10.28 5.51 -6.57
CA SER A 94 10.43 6.96 -6.75
C SER A 94 9.17 7.72 -6.32
N SER A 95 7.99 7.16 -6.61
CA SER A 95 6.71 7.71 -6.17
C SER A 95 6.53 7.68 -4.65
N VAL A 96 6.89 6.58 -3.98
CA VAL A 96 6.86 6.49 -2.50
C VAL A 96 7.80 7.52 -1.86
N ALA A 97 9.02 7.67 -2.41
CA ALA A 97 9.96 8.66 -1.90
C ALA A 97 9.45 10.10 -2.10
N ALA A 98 8.80 10.39 -3.23
CA ALA A 98 8.22 11.70 -3.52
C ALA A 98 7.07 12.09 -2.57
N THR A 99 6.36 11.11 -2.01
CA THR A 99 5.32 11.34 -0.99
C THR A 99 5.89 11.46 0.43
N GLY A 100 7.21 11.40 0.62
CA GLY A 100 7.87 11.42 1.92
C GLY A 100 7.90 10.07 2.64
N GLY A 101 7.45 9.01 1.98
CA GLY A 101 7.46 7.64 2.49
C GLY A 101 8.80 6.95 2.29
N LYS A 102 8.95 5.76 2.89
CA LYS A 102 10.13 4.90 2.69
C LYS A 102 9.78 3.76 1.74
N PRO A 103 10.42 3.67 0.55
CA PRO A 103 10.23 2.54 -0.35
C PRO A 103 10.68 1.23 0.29
N ALA A 104 9.97 0.14 0.02
CA ALA A 104 10.40 -1.18 0.44
C ALA A 104 11.77 -1.51 -0.17
N GLU A 105 12.74 -1.89 0.68
CA GLU A 105 14.12 -2.20 0.26
C GLU A 105 14.36 -3.69 0.01
N HIS A 106 13.46 -4.54 0.48
CA HIS A 106 13.54 -5.99 0.35
C HIS A 106 12.25 -6.54 -0.25
N GLY A 107 12.34 -7.63 -1.00
CA GLY A 107 11.16 -8.44 -1.32
C GLY A 107 10.80 -9.37 -0.17
N THR A 108 9.74 -10.14 -0.32
CA THR A 108 9.30 -11.15 0.65
C THR A 108 10.00 -12.50 0.48
N MET A 109 10.71 -12.73 -0.64
CA MET A 109 11.27 -14.04 -1.04
C MET A 109 12.80 -14.17 -0.90
N VAL A 110 13.44 -13.43 0.00
CA VAL A 110 14.92 -13.29 0.06
C VAL A 110 15.71 -14.60 0.32
N GLY A 111 15.08 -15.77 0.57
CA GLY A 111 15.81 -17.01 0.90
C GLY A 111 15.27 -18.34 0.37
N SER A 112 14.21 -18.38 -0.44
CA SER A 112 13.49 -19.64 -0.75
C SER A 112 13.72 -20.21 -2.16
N MET A 113 14.51 -19.52 -2.97
CA MET A 113 14.69 -19.74 -4.40
C MET A 113 15.29 -21.10 -4.80
N GLN A 114 16.40 -21.49 -4.17
CA GLN A 114 16.98 -22.83 -4.39
C GLN A 114 16.06 -23.96 -3.89
N GLN A 115 15.38 -23.75 -2.77
CA GLN A 115 14.41 -24.72 -2.25
C GLN A 115 13.23 -24.87 -3.21
N PHE A 116 12.81 -23.76 -3.81
CA PHE A 116 11.77 -23.71 -4.81
C PHE A 116 12.14 -24.51 -6.07
N TYR A 117 13.38 -24.40 -6.58
CA TYR A 117 13.85 -25.25 -7.68
C TYR A 117 13.70 -26.75 -7.38
N GLY A 118 14.12 -27.17 -6.18
CA GLY A 118 13.96 -28.55 -5.73
C GLY A 118 12.50 -29.01 -5.72
N LYS A 119 11.59 -28.16 -5.22
CA LYS A 119 10.14 -28.41 -5.20
C LYS A 119 9.56 -28.51 -6.61
N VAL A 120 9.93 -27.60 -7.52
CA VAL A 120 9.51 -27.62 -8.92
C VAL A 120 9.88 -28.94 -9.60
N ARG A 121 11.13 -29.38 -9.42
CA ARG A 121 11.58 -30.67 -9.97
C ARG A 121 10.82 -31.84 -9.39
N ALA A 122 10.56 -31.83 -8.08
CA ALA A 122 9.85 -32.91 -7.40
C ALA A 122 8.36 -32.96 -7.78
N ALA A 123 7.70 -31.81 -7.94
CA ALA A 123 6.26 -31.72 -8.17
C ALA A 123 5.88 -31.92 -9.64
N PHE A 124 6.65 -31.36 -10.58
CA PHE A 124 6.26 -31.31 -11.99
C PHE A 124 7.01 -32.30 -12.88
N GLY A 125 8.18 -32.80 -12.46
CA GLY A 125 9.07 -33.63 -13.29
C GLY A 125 9.75 -32.85 -14.43
N ASP A 126 9.00 -31.98 -15.12
CA ASP A 126 9.51 -30.97 -16.05
C ASP A 126 9.77 -29.64 -15.31
N THR A 127 11.06 -29.28 -15.31
CA THR A 127 11.55 -28.05 -14.70
C THR A 127 11.06 -26.80 -15.43
N ASN A 128 10.98 -26.83 -16.76
CA ASN A 128 10.55 -25.68 -17.55
C ASN A 128 9.08 -25.37 -17.27
N TYR A 129 8.21 -26.39 -17.29
CA TYR A 129 6.79 -26.22 -17.00
C TYR A 129 6.57 -25.69 -15.57
N GLY A 130 7.25 -26.26 -14.57
CA GLY A 130 7.08 -25.82 -13.19
C GLY A 130 7.50 -24.37 -12.96
N TYR A 131 8.58 -23.90 -13.60
CA TYR A 131 8.93 -22.47 -13.56
C TYR A 131 7.86 -21.60 -14.23
N VAL A 132 7.39 -21.97 -15.42
CA VAL A 132 6.35 -21.20 -16.13
C VAL A 132 5.05 -21.13 -15.33
N ALA A 133 4.64 -22.23 -14.70
CA ALA A 133 3.41 -22.30 -13.91
C ALA A 133 3.43 -21.34 -12.71
N GLU A 134 4.56 -21.26 -12.03
CA GLU A 134 4.73 -20.47 -10.80
C GLU A 134 5.03 -19.00 -11.09
N LEU A 135 5.76 -18.72 -12.16
CA LEU A 135 5.92 -17.36 -12.67
C LEU A 135 4.57 -16.79 -13.11
N GLU A 136 3.73 -17.58 -13.78
CA GLU A 136 2.37 -17.13 -14.12
C GLU A 136 1.52 -16.86 -12.88
N GLU A 137 1.59 -17.68 -11.83
CA GLU A 137 0.91 -17.40 -10.58
C GLU A 137 1.42 -16.11 -9.92
N SER A 138 2.73 -15.83 -10.02
CA SER A 138 3.31 -14.58 -9.56
C SER A 138 2.80 -13.36 -10.35
N GLU A 139 2.58 -13.50 -11.66
CA GLU A 139 1.98 -12.47 -12.50
C GLU A 139 0.52 -12.21 -12.14
N ASP A 140 -0.23 -13.26 -11.86
CA ASP A 140 -1.62 -13.17 -11.40
C ASP A 140 -1.70 -12.39 -10.07
N ARG A 141 -0.81 -12.69 -9.11
CA ARG A 141 -0.72 -11.95 -7.84
C ARG A 141 -0.40 -10.47 -8.08
N LEU A 142 0.57 -10.15 -8.93
CA LEU A 142 0.92 -8.76 -9.22
C LEU A 142 -0.24 -8.01 -9.91
N LEU A 143 -0.86 -8.62 -10.92
CA LEU A 143 -1.98 -8.01 -11.63
C LEU A 143 -3.18 -7.79 -10.70
N GLY A 144 -3.45 -8.73 -9.80
CA GLY A 144 -4.45 -8.60 -8.75
C GLY A 144 -4.16 -7.41 -7.83
N ALA A 145 -2.93 -7.32 -7.31
CA ALA A 145 -2.52 -6.23 -6.43
C ALA A 145 -2.63 -4.87 -7.13
N PHE A 146 -2.21 -4.74 -8.38
CA PHE A 146 -2.37 -3.51 -9.17
C PHE A 146 -3.84 -3.08 -9.28
N LYS A 147 -4.73 -4.03 -9.58
CA LYS A 147 -6.18 -3.76 -9.67
C LYS A 147 -6.75 -3.35 -8.31
N ASP A 148 -6.29 -3.96 -7.23
CA ASP A 148 -6.78 -3.66 -5.89
C ASP A 148 -6.33 -2.27 -5.40
N VAL A 149 -5.09 -1.86 -5.68
CA VAL A 149 -4.62 -0.50 -5.40
C VAL A 149 -5.47 0.55 -6.14
N LEU A 150 -5.82 0.29 -7.41
CA LEU A 150 -6.62 1.23 -8.19
C LEU A 150 -8.09 1.36 -7.72
N LYS A 151 -8.62 0.38 -6.96
CA LYS A 151 -9.96 0.46 -6.36
C LYS A 151 -10.01 1.37 -5.14
N ASP A 152 -8.88 1.74 -4.57
CA ASP A 152 -8.82 2.64 -3.42
C ASP A 152 -9.22 4.06 -3.84
N ASN A 153 -10.28 4.61 -3.25
CA ASN A 153 -10.77 5.97 -3.55
C ASN A 153 -9.87 7.06 -2.95
N ASP A 154 -9.08 6.73 -1.93
CA ASP A 154 -8.21 7.67 -1.22
C ASP A 154 -6.80 7.72 -1.84
N LEU A 155 -6.57 7.02 -2.96
CA LEU A 155 -5.29 7.02 -3.67
C LEU A 155 -4.98 8.41 -4.28
N PRO A 156 -3.84 9.03 -3.96
CA PRO A 156 -3.46 10.33 -4.49
C PRO A 156 -3.43 10.32 -6.02
N PRO A 157 -3.87 11.39 -6.72
CA PRO A 157 -3.94 11.40 -8.18
C PRO A 157 -2.62 11.07 -8.88
N ALA A 158 -1.49 11.56 -8.36
CA ALA A 158 -0.16 11.26 -8.89
C ALA A 158 0.18 9.77 -8.78
N VAL A 159 -0.15 9.15 -7.65
CA VAL A 159 0.05 7.71 -7.43
C VAL A 159 -0.87 6.89 -8.33
N ARG A 160 -2.15 7.28 -8.44
CA ARG A 160 -3.10 6.63 -9.34
C ARG A 160 -2.60 6.64 -10.78
N GLN A 161 -2.12 7.79 -11.24
CA GLN A 161 -1.54 7.93 -12.58
C GLN A 161 -0.35 7.00 -12.76
N GLU A 162 0.56 6.94 -11.78
CA GLU A 162 1.72 6.05 -11.78
C GLU A 162 1.32 4.56 -11.87
N VAL A 163 0.39 4.10 -11.04
CA VAL A 163 -0.06 2.70 -11.06
C VAL A 163 -0.78 2.38 -12.37
N THR A 164 -1.56 3.33 -12.89
CA THR A 164 -2.33 3.16 -14.13
C THR A 164 -1.43 3.05 -15.35
N GLN A 165 -0.32 3.80 -15.42
CA GLN A 165 0.58 3.76 -16.58
C GLN A 165 1.28 2.40 -16.74
N TRP A 166 1.52 1.67 -15.64
CA TRP A 166 2.16 0.34 -15.69
C TRP A 166 1.19 -0.81 -15.94
N LEU A 167 -0.13 -0.58 -15.77
CA LEU A 167 -1.14 -1.63 -15.89
C LEU A 167 -1.09 -2.38 -17.24
N PRO A 168 -0.89 -1.72 -18.41
CA PRO A 168 -0.77 -2.43 -19.68
C PRO A 168 0.44 -3.37 -19.74
N GLU A 169 1.61 -2.95 -19.23
CA GLU A 169 2.80 -3.82 -19.21
C GLU A 169 2.63 -5.02 -18.27
N VAL A 170 1.98 -4.83 -17.12
CA VAL A 170 1.66 -5.92 -16.19
C VAL A 170 0.68 -6.92 -16.83
N GLN A 171 -0.35 -6.42 -17.50
CA GLN A 171 -1.32 -7.27 -18.21
C GLN A 171 -0.68 -8.06 -19.35
N GLU A 172 0.24 -7.44 -20.08
CA GLU A 172 0.98 -8.11 -21.16
C GLU A 172 1.88 -9.21 -20.60
N CYS A 173 2.65 -8.94 -19.54
CA CYS A 173 3.50 -9.96 -18.91
C CYS A 173 2.69 -11.17 -18.43
N HIS A 174 1.57 -10.92 -17.74
CA HIS A 174 0.63 -11.97 -17.34
C HIS A 174 0.10 -12.76 -18.54
N SER A 175 -0.35 -12.08 -19.60
CA SER A 175 -0.93 -12.74 -20.77
C SER A 175 0.07 -13.62 -21.51
N VAL A 176 1.32 -13.15 -21.66
CA VAL A 176 2.42 -13.92 -22.26
C VAL A 176 2.71 -15.18 -21.45
N MET A 177 2.83 -15.06 -20.13
CA MET A 177 3.13 -16.21 -19.27
C MET A 177 1.99 -17.23 -19.24
N ARG A 178 0.75 -16.75 -19.20
CA ARG A 178 -0.44 -17.59 -19.28
C ARG A 178 -0.54 -18.34 -20.61
N ALA A 179 -0.29 -17.66 -21.72
CA ALA A 179 -0.23 -18.30 -23.04
C ALA A 179 0.87 -19.37 -23.10
N ARG A 180 2.06 -19.09 -22.56
CA ARG A 180 3.18 -20.05 -22.51
C ARG A 180 2.83 -21.28 -21.67
N LYS A 181 2.23 -21.09 -20.49
CA LYS A 181 1.76 -22.17 -19.62
C LYS A 181 0.76 -23.08 -20.33
N HIS A 182 -0.23 -22.49 -21.02
CA HIS A 182 -1.22 -23.26 -21.77
C HIS A 182 -0.61 -24.02 -22.95
N ALA A 183 0.31 -23.40 -23.70
CA ALA A 183 1.00 -24.06 -24.81
C ALA A 183 1.81 -25.27 -24.35
N MET A 184 2.51 -25.17 -23.21
CA MET A 184 3.29 -26.27 -22.65
C MET A 184 2.42 -27.40 -22.09
N LYS A 185 1.23 -27.10 -21.57
CA LYS A 185 0.30 -28.12 -21.05
C LYS A 185 -0.38 -28.91 -22.16
N ALA A 186 -0.48 -28.33 -23.37
CA ALA A 186 -1.12 -28.95 -24.52
C ALA A 186 -0.14 -29.78 -25.39
N ALA A 187 1.16 -29.68 -25.13
CA ALA A 187 2.23 -30.41 -25.81
C ALA A 187 2.52 -31.75 -25.11
#